data_AF-A0A3D8SQ67-F1
#
_entry.id   AF-A0A3D8SQ67-F1
#
_cell.length_a   1.000
_cell.length_b   1.000
_cell.length_c   1.000
_cell.angle_alpha   90.00
_cell.angle_beta   90.00
_cell.angle_gamma   90.00
#
_symmetry.space_group_name_H-M   'P 1'
#
loop_
_entity.id
_entity.type
_entity.pdbx_description
1 polymer ?
#
loop_
_entity_poly.entity_id
_entity_poly.type
_entity_poly.pdbx_seq_one_letter_code
_entity_poly.pdbx_strand_id
1 'polypeptide(L)'
;MAEDSAVPSRPKKIMQLNFFETACTGSHMATGQWKSPEDNSRYKDRLEYYIWLARLAEKGKITSIFFADTYGIHETFEGSPAATYRGGSQVGTMDPVCIVSAMAAVTKTVAFGITGSTSYVNPFILARTWSTLDHLTRGRISWNVVTSYSNSAARCMGKDKVLPSEERYKAAHEYMDLVYQLWEDCWDDGAQKWSVEPECAYDPDMIHRVEYNGKYHKMSGYGQVHPSPQRTPVIFQAGASKSGIEFAGKHAEGIYTDVSTVDAMLSYTKAVRAAAARNGRDPSSIKFFAAIMPIIGRTVEEAQAKYDYALKNISVQGGLAKFSSYTNVDMSQFPLDEPFNFEGKTADNTITGVINNFKTYSKDMSEAWTPRKLGGMLSFGGTTPMPVGTPSMVADFMEKWFTETDIDGFNMAYVSNPGSFEDVVELLVPELQKRGLMWTEYPVPGGTFRENVQCAPGKCFLPANHPAKSKFERPNYLEEERAAEEKKKLEAQAEKLEKESTVTENNEEKSSAVEEQVSAATTKQTQDGEEAASLPELVSPVSETPTLLAEEPERMKVKSEAESKVAEQLVVLSVDTLPQNNEYKAEELKKTETEVQVLPVVVAT
;
A
#
# COMPACT_ATOMS: atom_id res chain seq x y z
N MET A 1 12.41 2.51 54.54
CA MET A 1 12.60 3.39 53.37
C MET A 1 12.64 2.46 52.18
N ALA A 2 11.58 2.49 51.36
CA ALA A 2 11.48 1.62 50.20
C ALA A 2 12.38 2.19 49.10
N GLU A 3 13.27 1.36 48.57
CA GLU A 3 14.08 1.67 47.39
C GLU A 3 13.16 1.76 46.18
N ASP A 4 13.15 2.95 45.58
CA ASP A 4 12.42 3.28 44.37
C ASP A 4 13.12 2.58 43.20
N SER A 5 12.57 1.45 42.75
CA SER A 5 13.07 0.74 41.57
C SER A 5 12.80 1.59 40.34
N ALA A 6 13.80 2.37 39.92
CA ALA A 6 13.76 3.16 38.70
C ALA A 6 13.44 2.23 37.51
N VAL A 7 12.25 2.39 36.96
CA VAL A 7 11.86 1.80 35.68
C VAL A 7 12.87 2.27 34.63
N PRO A 8 13.57 1.37 33.91
CA PRO A 8 14.53 1.78 32.90
C PRO A 8 13.82 2.65 31.86
N SER A 9 14.30 3.89 31.68
CA SER A 9 13.73 4.81 30.70
C SER A 9 13.81 4.18 29.32
N ARG A 10 12.66 4.10 28.63
CA ARG A 10 12.60 3.63 27.25
C ARG A 10 13.59 4.47 26.42
N PRO A 11 14.45 3.87 25.60
CA PRO A 11 15.37 4.65 24.76
C PRO A 11 14.58 5.68 23.95
N LYS A 12 15.06 6.92 23.92
CA LYS A 12 14.38 8.05 23.28
C LYS A 12 14.10 7.70 21.81
N LYS A 13 12.81 7.67 21.42
CA LYS A 13 12.39 7.44 20.04
C LYS A 13 13.02 8.53 19.15
N ILE A 14 13.68 8.14 18.06
CA ILE A 14 14.29 9.06 17.10
C ILE A 14 13.37 9.24 15.91
N MET A 15 13.13 10.49 15.53
CA MET A 15 12.33 10.91 14.39
C MET A 15 13.08 10.63 13.09
N GLN A 16 12.38 10.01 12.15
CA GLN A 16 12.88 9.66 10.82
C GLN A 16 12.19 10.52 9.76
N LEU A 17 12.95 11.01 8.77
CA LEU A 17 12.40 11.82 7.68
C LEU A 17 12.58 11.10 6.36
N ASN A 18 11.52 11.04 5.55
CA ASN A 18 11.59 10.62 4.16
C ASN A 18 11.32 11.81 3.26
N PHE A 19 11.97 11.88 2.11
CA PHE A 19 11.53 12.77 1.03
C PHE A 19 10.36 12.14 0.29
N PHE A 20 9.27 12.88 0.12
CA PHE A 20 8.09 12.41 -0.60
C PHE A 20 8.07 12.97 -2.02
N GLU A 21 8.26 12.09 -2.99
CA GLU A 21 8.47 12.44 -4.39
C GLU A 21 7.51 11.63 -5.29
N THR A 22 7.25 12.15 -6.49
CA THR A 22 6.69 11.40 -7.61
C THR A 22 7.60 11.62 -8.81
N ALA A 23 7.92 10.55 -9.54
CA ALA A 23 8.72 10.66 -10.76
C ALA A 23 7.87 11.26 -11.89
N CYS A 24 7.71 12.57 -11.92
CA CYS A 24 6.91 13.28 -12.91
C CYS A 24 7.50 14.65 -13.23
N THR A 25 7.15 15.19 -14.39
CA THR A 25 7.34 16.62 -14.68
C THR A 25 6.17 17.43 -14.12
N GLY A 26 6.45 18.64 -13.63
CA GLY A 26 5.49 19.35 -12.78
C GLY A 26 5.44 18.76 -11.36
N SER A 27 4.31 18.89 -10.68
CA SER A 27 4.29 18.69 -9.22
C SER A 27 3.32 17.63 -8.75
N HIS A 28 3.69 16.97 -7.66
CA HIS A 28 2.85 16.03 -6.97
C HIS A 28 1.78 16.74 -6.12
N MET A 29 2.18 17.43 -5.04
CA MET A 29 1.23 17.96 -4.05
C MET A 29 0.83 19.42 -4.31
N ALA A 30 1.79 20.28 -4.68
CA ALA A 30 1.57 21.70 -4.95
C ALA A 30 1.43 22.00 -6.45
N THR A 31 0.23 21.88 -7.01
CA THR A 31 -0.05 22.06 -8.45
C THR A 31 -0.04 23.53 -8.87
N GLY A 32 0.66 23.82 -9.98
CA GLY A 32 0.78 25.17 -10.56
C GLY A 32 2.11 25.87 -10.28
N GLN A 33 2.97 25.32 -9.43
CA GLN A 33 4.25 25.93 -9.06
C GLN A 33 5.24 26.05 -10.22
N TRP A 34 5.05 25.29 -11.31
CA TRP A 34 5.81 25.41 -12.57
C TRP A 34 5.74 26.81 -13.21
N LYS A 35 4.77 27.65 -12.81
CA LYS A 35 4.69 29.07 -13.22
C LYS A 35 5.85 29.89 -12.67
N SER A 36 6.47 29.46 -11.57
CA SER A 36 7.68 30.07 -11.04
C SER A 36 8.86 29.82 -11.99
N PRO A 37 9.67 30.85 -12.33
CA PRO A 37 10.89 30.66 -13.09
C PRO A 37 11.97 29.88 -12.31
N GLU A 38 11.85 29.84 -10.98
CA GLU A 38 12.78 29.11 -10.09
C GLU A 38 12.39 27.64 -9.91
N ASP A 39 11.22 27.21 -10.40
CA ASP A 39 10.76 25.83 -10.27
C ASP A 39 11.39 24.91 -11.34
N ASN A 40 12.14 23.92 -10.84
CA ASN A 40 12.88 22.94 -11.64
C ASN A 40 12.08 21.68 -11.96
N SER A 41 10.80 21.61 -11.59
CA SER A 41 10.00 20.39 -11.79
C SER A 41 9.91 19.97 -13.27
N ARG A 42 10.09 20.90 -14.21
CA ARG A 42 10.11 20.64 -15.65
C ARG A 42 11.34 19.85 -16.13
N TYR A 43 12.41 19.80 -15.33
CA TYR A 43 13.66 19.11 -15.63
C TYR A 43 13.83 17.80 -14.88
N LYS A 44 12.78 17.36 -14.15
CA LYS A 44 12.80 16.08 -13.42
C LYS A 44 12.94 14.89 -14.36
N ASP A 45 12.68 15.04 -15.66
CA ASP A 45 12.92 14.03 -16.70
C ASP A 45 14.40 13.90 -17.13
N ARG A 46 15.33 14.41 -16.31
CA ARG A 46 16.78 14.30 -16.50
C ARG A 46 17.42 13.64 -15.28
N LEU A 47 18.44 12.82 -15.51
CA LEU A 47 19.07 12.01 -14.47
C LEU A 47 19.76 12.86 -13.39
N GLU A 48 20.27 14.03 -13.78
CA GLU A 48 20.96 14.99 -12.94
C GLU A 48 20.12 15.42 -11.74
N TYR A 49 18.79 15.58 -11.94
CA TYR A 49 17.86 15.90 -10.86
C TYR A 49 17.87 14.81 -9.78
N TYR A 50 17.73 13.55 -10.17
CA TYR A 50 17.67 12.45 -9.21
C TYR A 50 19.01 12.17 -8.54
N ILE A 51 20.12 12.36 -9.24
CA ILE A 51 21.48 12.31 -8.65
C ILE A 51 21.63 13.39 -7.58
N TRP A 52 21.18 14.61 -7.85
CA TRP A 52 21.18 15.71 -6.88
C TRP A 52 20.31 15.37 -5.67
N LEU A 53 19.07 14.93 -5.89
CA LEU A 53 18.13 14.60 -4.81
C LEU A 53 18.68 13.49 -3.90
N ALA A 54 19.29 12.46 -4.48
CA ALA A 54 19.90 11.36 -3.75
C ALA A 54 21.07 11.84 -2.86
N ARG A 55 21.93 12.70 -3.39
CA ARG A 55 23.05 13.29 -2.63
C ARG A 55 22.57 14.22 -1.52
N LEU A 56 21.54 15.02 -1.80
CA LEU A 56 20.92 15.91 -0.82
C LEU A 56 20.31 15.11 0.33
N ALA A 57 19.60 14.03 0.02
CA ALA A 57 19.01 13.13 1.00
C ALA A 57 20.09 12.45 1.87
N GLU A 58 21.18 11.93 1.26
CA GLU A 58 22.29 11.34 2.00
C GLU A 58 22.98 12.37 2.93
N LYS A 59 23.20 13.60 2.45
CA LYS A 59 23.74 14.72 3.24
C LYS A 59 22.86 15.05 4.45
N GLY A 60 21.55 15.10 4.25
CA GLY A 60 20.55 15.41 5.28
C GLY A 60 20.21 14.25 6.22
N LYS A 61 20.91 13.10 6.10
CA LYS A 61 20.60 11.88 6.85
C LYS A 61 19.14 11.45 6.72
N ILE A 62 18.55 11.72 5.56
CA ILE A 62 17.17 11.35 5.23
C ILE A 62 17.10 9.82 5.17
N THR A 63 16.05 9.27 5.77
CA THR A 63 15.82 7.82 5.90
C THR A 63 15.60 7.17 4.54
N SER A 64 14.69 7.72 3.74
CA SER A 64 14.44 7.25 2.38
C SER A 64 13.91 8.35 1.45
N ILE A 65 14.08 8.14 0.15
CA ILE A 65 13.33 8.86 -0.88
C ILE A 65 12.16 7.96 -1.28
N PHE A 66 10.96 8.41 -0.95
CA PHE A 66 9.71 7.69 -1.13
C PHE A 66 8.98 8.18 -2.38
N PHE A 67 8.96 7.34 -3.40
CA PHE A 67 8.27 7.56 -4.67
C PHE A 67 6.82 7.08 -4.60
N ALA A 68 5.89 8.02 -4.55
CA ALA A 68 4.49 7.77 -4.91
C ALA A 68 4.37 7.57 -6.43
N ASP A 69 3.43 6.72 -6.85
CA ASP A 69 3.20 6.42 -8.26
C ASP A 69 1.73 6.11 -8.58
N THR A 70 1.34 6.35 -9.83
CA THR A 70 -0.01 6.14 -10.37
C THR A 70 0.05 5.66 -11.82
N TYR A 71 -0.75 4.64 -12.16
CA TYR A 71 -0.74 3.99 -13.47
C TYR A 71 -1.73 4.58 -14.49
N GLY A 72 -2.16 5.82 -14.31
CA GLY A 72 -3.12 6.47 -15.21
C GLY A 72 -3.33 7.93 -14.85
N ILE A 73 -3.73 8.73 -15.83
CA ILE A 73 -3.92 10.17 -15.67
C ILE A 73 -5.32 10.49 -15.10
N HIS A 74 -5.39 11.58 -14.34
CA HIS A 74 -6.64 12.17 -13.85
C HIS A 74 -7.46 12.76 -15.00
N GLU A 75 -8.62 12.17 -15.30
CA GLU A 75 -9.50 12.55 -16.42
C GLU A 75 -11.00 12.65 -16.06
N THR A 76 -11.36 12.59 -14.77
CA THR A 76 -12.79 12.69 -14.36
C THR A 76 -13.36 14.10 -14.61
N PHE A 77 -12.56 15.14 -14.39
CA PHE A 77 -13.00 16.53 -14.51
C PHE A 77 -13.19 16.90 -15.99
N GLU A 78 -14.38 17.41 -16.34
CA GLU A 78 -14.78 17.68 -17.73
C GLU A 78 -14.69 16.43 -18.65
N GLY A 79 -14.62 15.22 -18.07
CA GLY A 79 -14.35 13.99 -18.82
C GLY A 79 -13.05 14.01 -19.61
N SER A 80 -12.05 14.80 -19.20
CA SER A 80 -10.81 15.01 -19.94
C SER A 80 -9.60 15.23 -19.02
N PRO A 81 -8.39 14.78 -19.40
CA PRO A 81 -7.17 15.11 -18.66
C PRO A 81 -6.66 16.54 -18.90
N ALA A 82 -7.35 17.37 -19.68
CA ALA A 82 -6.89 18.69 -20.07
C ALA A 82 -6.56 19.61 -18.88
N ALA A 83 -7.39 19.62 -17.84
CA ALA A 83 -7.13 20.41 -16.63
C ALA A 83 -5.90 19.92 -15.85
N THR A 84 -5.68 18.60 -15.80
CA THR A 84 -4.49 17.98 -15.22
C THR A 84 -3.22 18.42 -15.95
N TYR A 85 -3.23 18.36 -17.29
CA TYR A 85 -2.11 18.81 -18.13
C TYR A 85 -1.83 20.30 -17.99
N ARG A 86 -2.85 21.16 -18.07
CA ARG A 86 -2.70 22.62 -17.88
C ARG A 86 -2.21 22.96 -16.47
N GLY A 87 -2.62 22.18 -15.47
CA GLY A 87 -2.19 22.37 -14.09
C GLY A 87 -0.77 21.88 -13.81
N GLY A 88 -0.24 20.96 -14.61
CA GLY A 88 1.04 20.31 -14.35
C GLY A 88 1.01 19.39 -13.12
N SER A 89 -0.13 18.75 -12.85
CA SER A 89 -0.32 17.84 -11.72
C SER A 89 0.02 16.41 -12.11
N GLN A 90 1.13 15.86 -11.61
CA GLN A 90 1.56 14.47 -11.93
C GLN A 90 1.54 14.18 -13.44
N VAL A 91 2.16 15.07 -14.24
CA VAL A 91 2.21 14.95 -15.71
C VAL A 91 3.60 14.49 -16.15
N GLY A 92 3.72 13.92 -17.34
CA GLY A 92 5.00 13.35 -17.78
C GLY A 92 5.57 12.37 -16.75
N THR A 93 4.70 11.56 -16.15
CA THR A 93 5.05 10.56 -15.14
C THR A 93 5.97 9.51 -15.76
N MET A 94 7.01 9.15 -15.02
CA MET A 94 8.04 8.19 -15.35
C MET A 94 8.03 7.06 -14.34
N ASP A 95 8.66 5.94 -14.69
CA ASP A 95 8.79 4.80 -13.80
C ASP A 95 9.94 5.02 -12.78
N PRO A 96 9.64 5.13 -11.47
CA PRO A 96 10.67 5.26 -10.44
C PRO A 96 11.61 4.05 -10.35
N VAL A 97 11.19 2.85 -10.78
CA VAL A 97 12.03 1.64 -10.80
C VAL A 97 13.27 1.87 -11.68
N CYS A 98 13.12 2.54 -12.81
CA CYS A 98 14.22 2.83 -13.73
C CYS A 98 15.23 3.83 -13.16
N ILE A 99 14.80 4.71 -12.26
CA ILE A 99 15.58 5.84 -11.76
C ILE A 99 16.46 5.44 -10.56
N VAL A 100 15.96 4.51 -9.72
CA VAL A 100 16.55 4.20 -8.42
C VAL A 100 17.98 3.64 -8.50
N SER A 101 18.32 2.86 -9.52
CA SER A 101 19.68 2.29 -9.64
C SER A 101 20.76 3.37 -9.78
N ALA A 102 20.48 4.45 -10.51
CA ALA A 102 21.40 5.57 -10.65
C ALA A 102 21.53 6.38 -9.34
N MET A 103 20.43 6.57 -8.62
CA MET A 103 20.44 7.22 -7.30
C MET A 103 21.22 6.39 -6.27
N ALA A 104 21.04 5.07 -6.30
CA ALA A 104 21.75 4.14 -5.45
C ALA A 104 23.26 4.17 -5.68
N ALA A 105 23.71 4.36 -6.93
CA ALA A 105 25.12 4.42 -7.30
C ALA A 105 25.87 5.63 -6.72
N VAL A 106 25.17 6.71 -6.36
CA VAL A 106 25.77 7.94 -5.81
C VAL A 106 25.53 8.12 -4.31
N THR A 107 25.03 7.09 -3.63
CA THR A 107 24.66 7.10 -2.21
C THR A 107 25.13 5.85 -1.49
N LYS A 108 25.17 5.88 -0.16
CA LYS A 108 25.67 4.76 0.66
C LYS A 108 24.60 4.17 1.57
N THR A 109 23.73 5.00 2.15
CA THR A 109 22.80 4.53 3.19
C THR A 109 21.36 4.92 2.94
N VAL A 110 21.08 6.07 2.31
CA VAL A 110 19.68 6.48 2.05
C VAL A 110 18.96 5.38 1.25
N ALA A 111 17.73 5.07 1.65
CA ALA A 111 16.91 4.06 1.03
C ALA A 111 15.94 4.63 -0.01
N PHE A 112 15.29 3.74 -0.76
CA PHE A 112 14.36 4.10 -1.83
C PHE A 112 13.04 3.34 -1.63
N GLY A 113 11.98 4.08 -1.32
CA GLY A 113 10.63 3.54 -1.29
C GLY A 113 9.97 3.69 -2.64
N ILE A 114 9.55 2.57 -3.23
CA ILE A 114 8.96 2.56 -4.56
C ILE A 114 7.52 2.06 -4.45
N THR A 115 6.57 2.83 -4.95
CA THR A 115 5.18 2.41 -5.05
C THR A 115 5.00 1.39 -6.17
N GLY A 116 4.31 0.29 -5.89
CA GLY A 116 4.01 -0.74 -6.88
C GLY A 116 2.62 -1.33 -6.64
N SER A 117 1.83 -1.46 -7.71
CA SER A 117 0.44 -1.92 -7.61
C SER A 117 0.30 -3.43 -7.72
N THR A 118 -0.38 -4.04 -6.75
CA THR A 118 -0.77 -5.47 -6.80
C THR A 118 -1.90 -5.74 -7.80
N SER A 119 -2.58 -4.71 -8.29
CA SER A 119 -3.69 -4.86 -9.25
C SER A 119 -3.26 -5.02 -10.70
N TYR A 120 -2.04 -4.57 -11.03
CA TYR A 120 -1.59 -4.37 -12.40
C TYR A 120 -0.22 -5.00 -12.71
N VAL A 121 0.72 -4.96 -11.77
CA VAL A 121 2.03 -5.58 -11.98
C VAL A 121 1.91 -7.08 -11.76
N ASN A 122 2.53 -7.89 -12.60
CA ASN A 122 2.55 -9.33 -12.39
C ASN A 122 3.46 -9.68 -11.19
N PRO A 123 3.02 -10.54 -10.24
CA PRO A 123 3.78 -10.86 -9.03
C PRO A 123 5.16 -11.47 -9.29
N PHE A 124 5.29 -12.33 -10.30
CA PHE A 124 6.58 -12.93 -10.64
C PHE A 124 7.58 -11.89 -11.17
N ILE A 125 7.11 -10.98 -12.02
CA ILE A 125 7.93 -9.89 -12.56
C ILE A 125 8.32 -8.91 -11.45
N LEU A 126 7.39 -8.55 -10.57
CA LEU A 126 7.68 -7.68 -9.43
C LEU A 126 8.71 -8.32 -8.50
N ALA A 127 8.52 -9.59 -8.13
CA ALA A 127 9.42 -10.31 -7.24
C ALA A 127 10.87 -10.27 -7.76
N ARG A 128 11.07 -10.58 -9.05
CA ARG A 128 12.37 -10.49 -9.70
C ARG A 128 12.95 -9.07 -9.65
N THR A 129 12.19 -8.09 -10.12
CA THR A 129 12.66 -6.70 -10.23
C THR A 129 13.05 -6.14 -8.86
N TRP A 130 12.30 -6.48 -7.81
CA TRP A 130 12.56 -6.02 -6.46
C TRP A 130 13.80 -6.72 -5.89
N SER A 131 13.95 -8.04 -6.07
CA SER A 131 15.19 -8.72 -5.67
C SER A 131 16.42 -8.20 -6.42
N THR A 132 16.28 -7.85 -7.71
CA THR A 132 17.36 -7.21 -8.48
C THR A 132 17.75 -5.87 -7.87
N LEU A 133 16.78 -4.99 -7.60
CA LEU A 133 17.08 -3.70 -6.96
C LEU A 133 17.62 -3.88 -5.54
N ASP A 134 17.15 -4.86 -4.78
CA ASP A 134 17.67 -5.16 -3.45
C ASP A 134 19.16 -5.55 -3.50
N HIS A 135 19.58 -6.36 -4.48
CA HIS A 135 21.01 -6.61 -4.73
C HIS A 135 21.77 -5.35 -5.15
N LEU A 136 21.29 -4.64 -6.18
CA LEU A 136 21.99 -3.47 -6.74
C LEU A 136 22.15 -2.32 -5.73
N THR A 137 21.13 -2.14 -4.89
CA THR A 137 21.15 -1.12 -3.84
C THR A 137 21.80 -1.57 -2.55
N ARG A 138 22.18 -2.86 -2.43
CA ARG A 138 22.70 -3.50 -1.21
C ARG A 138 21.71 -3.46 -0.04
N GLY A 139 20.47 -3.82 -0.31
CA GLY A 139 19.42 -3.91 0.69
C GLY A 139 18.76 -2.59 1.02
N ARG A 140 18.71 -1.62 0.10
CA ARG A 140 18.21 -0.27 0.38
C ARG A 140 16.89 0.06 -0.32
N ILE A 141 16.11 -0.95 -0.73
CA ILE A 141 14.77 -0.72 -1.26
C ILE A 141 13.66 -1.03 -0.26
N SER A 142 12.53 -0.36 -0.46
CA SER A 142 11.23 -0.72 0.08
C SER A 142 10.16 -0.67 -0.98
N TRP A 143 9.09 -1.41 -0.72
CA TRP A 143 7.92 -1.47 -1.57
C TRP A 143 6.74 -0.85 -0.84
N ASN A 144 6.22 0.27 -1.36
CA ASN A 144 4.90 0.75 -0.96
C ASN A 144 3.82 -0.02 -1.73
N VAL A 145 3.16 -0.94 -1.03
CA VAL A 145 2.11 -1.80 -1.57
C VAL A 145 0.83 -1.00 -1.73
N VAL A 146 0.35 -0.88 -2.97
CA VAL A 146 -0.93 -0.23 -3.27
C VAL A 146 -1.82 -1.14 -4.09
N THR A 147 -3.13 -0.98 -3.95
CA THR A 147 -4.12 -1.74 -4.74
C THR A 147 -4.63 -0.96 -5.95
N SER A 148 -4.20 0.29 -6.13
CA SER A 148 -4.76 1.25 -7.10
C SER A 148 -6.26 1.53 -6.91
N TYR A 149 -6.74 2.66 -7.43
CA TYR A 149 -8.15 3.06 -7.27
C TYR A 149 -8.82 3.66 -8.51
N SER A 150 -8.03 4.11 -9.48
CA SER A 150 -8.52 4.86 -10.63
C SER A 150 -9.06 3.96 -11.74
N ASN A 151 -10.26 4.25 -12.22
CA ASN A 151 -10.83 3.61 -13.42
C ASN A 151 -10.05 3.95 -14.69
N SER A 152 -9.45 5.15 -14.76
CA SER A 152 -8.54 5.53 -15.85
C SER A 152 -7.33 4.58 -15.91
N ALA A 153 -6.70 4.33 -14.76
CA ALA A 153 -5.61 3.36 -14.67
C ALA A 153 -6.04 1.94 -15.04
N ALA A 154 -7.26 1.53 -14.67
CA ALA A 154 -7.79 0.21 -15.07
C ALA A 154 -7.91 0.08 -16.59
N ARG A 155 -8.40 1.12 -17.28
CA ARG A 155 -8.52 1.16 -18.74
C ARG A 155 -7.16 1.12 -19.43
N CYS A 156 -6.15 1.83 -18.91
CA CYS A 156 -4.78 1.72 -19.40
C CYS A 156 -4.22 0.29 -19.32
N MET A 157 -4.76 -0.52 -18.41
CA MET A 157 -4.35 -1.91 -18.17
C MET A 157 -5.30 -2.94 -18.83
N GLY A 158 -6.14 -2.49 -19.79
CA GLY A 158 -7.05 -3.35 -20.54
C GLY A 158 -8.25 -3.86 -19.74
N LYS A 159 -8.61 -3.20 -18.62
CA LYS A 159 -9.78 -3.52 -17.79
C LYS A 159 -10.83 -2.40 -17.88
N ASP A 160 -12.11 -2.74 -17.80
CA ASP A 160 -13.18 -1.73 -17.88
C ASP A 160 -13.21 -0.79 -16.65
N LYS A 161 -13.02 -1.36 -15.45
CA LYS A 161 -13.06 -0.65 -14.17
C LYS A 161 -12.21 -1.36 -13.12
N VAL A 162 -11.90 -0.66 -12.03
CA VAL A 162 -11.26 -1.28 -10.87
C VAL A 162 -12.20 -2.26 -10.17
N LEU A 163 -11.62 -3.30 -9.57
CA LEU A 163 -12.37 -4.16 -8.65
C LEU A 163 -12.83 -3.36 -7.43
N PRO A 164 -13.94 -3.77 -6.77
CA PRO A 164 -14.35 -3.21 -5.49
C PRO A 164 -13.21 -3.23 -4.46
N SER A 165 -13.17 -2.23 -3.57
CA SER A 165 -12.04 -2.05 -2.65
C SER A 165 -11.71 -3.29 -1.83
N GLU A 166 -12.72 -3.95 -1.25
CA GLU A 166 -12.53 -5.18 -0.47
C GLU A 166 -11.94 -6.32 -1.31
N GLU A 167 -12.46 -6.54 -2.52
CA GLU A 167 -11.98 -7.57 -3.43
C GLU A 167 -10.53 -7.32 -3.86
N ARG A 168 -10.13 -6.05 -4.05
CA ARG A 168 -8.72 -5.72 -4.32
C ARG A 168 -7.80 -6.10 -3.16
N TYR A 169 -8.24 -5.95 -1.92
CA TYR A 169 -7.44 -6.35 -0.76
C TYR A 169 -7.36 -7.87 -0.61
N LYS A 170 -8.42 -8.62 -0.96
CA LYS A 170 -8.36 -10.08 -1.05
C LYS A 170 -7.34 -10.53 -2.10
N ALA A 171 -7.37 -9.91 -3.28
CA ALA A 171 -6.37 -10.15 -4.32
C ALA A 171 -4.96 -9.76 -3.87
N ALA A 172 -4.81 -8.64 -3.17
CA ALA A 172 -3.52 -8.20 -2.64
C ALA A 172 -2.97 -9.19 -1.60
N HIS A 173 -3.79 -9.77 -0.73
CA HIS A 173 -3.33 -10.79 0.21
C HIS A 173 -2.77 -12.01 -0.51
N GLU A 174 -3.50 -12.51 -1.52
CA GLU A 174 -3.04 -13.61 -2.37
C GLU A 174 -1.73 -13.26 -3.12
N TYR A 175 -1.61 -12.01 -3.57
CA TYR A 175 -0.38 -11.48 -4.17
C TYR A 175 0.80 -11.54 -3.21
N MET A 176 0.61 -11.10 -1.95
CA MET A 176 1.65 -11.11 -0.92
C MET A 176 2.14 -12.52 -0.64
N ASP A 177 1.23 -13.48 -0.49
CA ASP A 177 1.58 -14.89 -0.23
C ASP A 177 2.47 -15.45 -1.34
N LEU A 178 2.14 -15.17 -2.61
CA LEU A 178 2.93 -15.61 -3.76
C LEU A 178 4.32 -14.94 -3.77
N VAL A 179 4.43 -13.63 -3.61
CA VAL A 179 5.75 -12.98 -3.64
C VAL A 179 6.63 -13.36 -2.44
N TYR A 180 6.04 -13.62 -1.27
CA TYR A 180 6.80 -14.15 -0.14
C TYR A 180 7.33 -15.55 -0.40
N GLN A 181 6.57 -16.42 -1.07
CA GLN A 181 7.08 -17.74 -1.49
C GLN A 181 8.27 -17.59 -2.44
N LEU A 182 8.22 -16.64 -3.38
CA LEU A 182 9.32 -16.38 -4.30
C LEU A 182 10.57 -15.82 -3.59
N TRP A 183 10.42 -14.95 -2.60
CA TRP A 183 11.55 -14.31 -1.90
C TRP A 183 12.13 -15.12 -0.72
N GLU A 184 11.29 -15.82 0.03
CA GLU A 184 11.67 -16.45 1.30
C GLU A 184 11.78 -17.98 1.20
N ASP A 185 10.97 -18.63 0.35
CA ASP A 185 10.83 -20.09 0.36
C ASP A 185 11.53 -20.77 -0.82
N CYS A 186 11.55 -20.10 -1.98
CA CYS A 186 12.06 -20.70 -3.21
C CYS A 186 13.57 -20.99 -3.14
N TRP A 187 14.34 -20.23 -2.37
CA TRP A 187 15.78 -20.43 -2.22
C TRP A 187 16.17 -20.44 -0.75
N ASP A 188 16.83 -21.52 -0.30
CA ASP A 188 17.34 -21.62 1.06
C ASP A 188 18.60 -20.74 1.27
N ASP A 189 18.85 -20.36 2.51
CA ASP A 189 20.09 -19.67 2.87
C ASP A 189 21.29 -20.58 2.58
N GLY A 190 22.29 -20.06 1.86
CA GLY A 190 23.48 -20.83 1.49
C GLY A 190 23.30 -21.74 0.27
N ALA A 191 22.22 -21.59 -0.51
CA ALA A 191 22.06 -22.27 -1.79
C ALA A 191 23.19 -21.93 -2.79
N GLN A 192 23.80 -20.75 -2.68
CA GLN A 192 24.96 -20.37 -3.50
C GLN A 192 26.25 -21.00 -2.94
N LYS A 193 26.97 -21.78 -3.76
CA LYS A 193 28.17 -22.53 -3.36
C LYS A 193 29.44 -22.07 -4.08
N TRP A 194 29.36 -21.79 -5.39
CA TRP A 194 30.52 -21.49 -6.26
C TRP A 194 31.72 -22.42 -6.07
N SER A 195 31.45 -23.73 -5.98
CA SER A 195 32.44 -24.78 -5.83
C SER A 195 32.88 -25.33 -7.19
N VAL A 196 34.19 -25.51 -7.35
CA VAL A 196 34.78 -26.19 -8.52
C VAL A 196 34.71 -27.71 -8.35
N GLU A 197 34.95 -28.23 -7.13
CA GLU A 197 34.88 -29.66 -6.81
C GLU A 197 34.20 -29.87 -5.44
N PRO A 198 32.98 -30.45 -5.40
CA PRO A 198 32.16 -30.82 -6.55
C PRO A 198 31.74 -29.60 -7.37
N GLU A 199 31.49 -29.78 -8.67
CA GLU A 199 30.98 -28.71 -9.54
C GLU A 199 29.59 -28.28 -9.05
N CYS A 200 29.52 -27.11 -8.42
CA CYS A 200 28.28 -26.61 -7.86
C CYS A 200 28.32 -25.09 -7.70
N ALA A 201 27.70 -24.36 -8.63
CA ALA A 201 27.48 -22.93 -8.46
C ALA A 201 26.36 -22.67 -7.44
N TYR A 202 25.27 -23.44 -7.56
CA TYR A 202 24.15 -23.42 -6.64
C TYR A 202 23.68 -24.86 -6.36
N ASP A 203 23.35 -25.13 -5.10
CA ASP A 203 22.88 -26.43 -4.64
C ASP A 203 21.41 -26.63 -5.03
N PRO A 204 21.10 -27.59 -5.93
CA PRO A 204 19.75 -27.78 -6.44
C PRO A 204 18.77 -28.28 -5.38
N ASP A 205 19.23 -28.97 -4.34
CA ASP A 205 18.37 -29.48 -3.26
C ASP A 205 17.90 -28.35 -2.32
N MET A 206 18.52 -27.17 -2.44
CA MET A 206 18.22 -25.94 -1.70
C MET A 206 17.36 -24.96 -2.50
N ILE A 207 16.86 -25.37 -3.68
CA ILE A 207 16.08 -24.54 -4.60
C ILE A 207 14.75 -25.22 -4.91
N HIS A 208 13.66 -24.59 -4.47
CA HIS A 208 12.34 -25.19 -4.41
C HIS A 208 11.40 -24.60 -5.45
N ARG A 209 10.65 -25.45 -6.13
CA ARG A 209 9.61 -25.01 -7.07
C ARG A 209 8.45 -24.43 -6.28
N VAL A 210 7.96 -23.27 -6.70
CA VAL A 210 6.75 -22.65 -6.17
C VAL A 210 5.57 -23.04 -7.05
N GLU A 211 4.56 -23.66 -6.43
CA GLU A 211 3.28 -23.99 -7.04
C GLU A 211 2.19 -23.19 -6.34
N TYR A 212 1.62 -22.22 -7.04
CA TYR A 212 0.61 -21.32 -6.52
C TYR A 212 -0.65 -21.38 -7.37
N ASN A 213 -1.76 -21.80 -6.77
CA ASN A 213 -3.05 -21.93 -7.46
C ASN A 213 -4.15 -21.28 -6.61
N GLY A 214 -4.18 -19.95 -6.59
CA GLY A 214 -5.24 -19.18 -5.94
C GLY A 214 -6.35 -18.72 -6.88
N LYS A 215 -7.23 -17.87 -6.38
CA LYS A 215 -8.38 -17.33 -7.14
C LYS A 215 -7.94 -16.25 -8.11
N TYR A 216 -6.99 -15.40 -7.69
CA TYR A 216 -6.57 -14.23 -8.46
C TYR A 216 -5.25 -14.45 -9.20
N HIS A 217 -4.40 -15.32 -8.68
CA HIS A 217 -3.04 -15.57 -9.15
C HIS A 217 -2.79 -17.07 -9.28
N LYS A 218 -2.15 -17.42 -10.39
CA LYS A 218 -1.64 -18.76 -10.66
C LYS A 218 -0.20 -18.65 -11.13
N MET A 219 0.68 -19.45 -10.56
CA MET A 219 2.09 -19.48 -10.87
C MET A 219 2.65 -20.87 -10.62
N SER A 220 3.55 -21.31 -11.49
CA SER A 220 4.22 -22.60 -11.39
C SER A 220 5.64 -22.43 -11.91
N GLY A 221 6.64 -22.47 -11.05
CA GLY A 221 8.04 -22.27 -11.44
C GLY A 221 8.99 -21.94 -10.29
N TYR A 222 10.20 -21.50 -10.63
CA TYR A 222 11.22 -21.11 -9.66
C TYR A 222 11.41 -19.59 -9.67
N GLY A 223 11.55 -18.98 -8.50
CA GLY A 223 12.02 -17.60 -8.36
C GLY A 223 13.39 -17.43 -9.04
N GLN A 224 13.56 -16.34 -9.78
CA GLN A 224 14.73 -16.20 -10.67
C GLN A 224 16.00 -15.67 -9.98
N VAL A 225 15.88 -15.12 -8.78
CA VAL A 225 16.96 -14.40 -8.10
C VAL A 225 17.23 -15.07 -6.77
N HIS A 226 18.49 -15.43 -6.53
CA HIS A 226 18.94 -15.98 -5.25
C HIS A 226 18.78 -14.94 -4.12
N PRO A 227 18.82 -15.36 -2.83
CA PRO A 227 18.54 -14.49 -1.69
C PRO A 227 19.31 -13.16 -1.73
N SER A 228 18.59 -12.04 -1.69
CA SER A 228 19.14 -10.69 -1.64
C SER A 228 19.37 -10.23 -0.18
N PRO A 229 20.09 -9.11 0.06
CA PRO A 229 20.45 -8.68 1.43
C PRO A 229 19.27 -8.55 2.41
N GLN A 230 18.08 -8.18 1.92
CA GLN A 230 16.85 -8.14 2.73
C GLN A 230 15.91 -9.32 2.49
N ARG A 231 16.17 -10.14 1.45
CA ARG A 231 15.23 -11.07 0.78
C ARG A 231 13.94 -10.38 0.34
N THR A 232 13.02 -10.18 1.27
CA THR A 232 11.85 -9.33 1.09
C THR A 232 12.22 -7.86 1.36
N PRO A 233 11.96 -6.93 0.44
CA PRO A 233 12.14 -5.50 0.67
C PRO A 233 11.32 -5.01 1.85
N VAL A 234 11.68 -3.88 2.46
CA VAL A 234 10.83 -3.33 3.54
C VAL A 234 9.43 -3.04 3.00
N ILE A 235 8.39 -3.51 3.69
CA ILE A 235 7.01 -3.39 3.21
C ILE A 235 6.38 -2.11 3.77
N PHE A 236 6.13 -1.15 2.88
CA PHE A 236 5.32 0.03 3.16
C PHE A 236 3.87 -0.19 2.72
N GLN A 237 2.95 0.51 3.37
CA GLN A 237 1.54 0.54 2.99
C GLN A 237 0.93 1.92 3.30
N ALA A 238 -0.15 2.29 2.60
CA ALA A 238 -0.79 3.62 2.72
C ALA A 238 -2.33 3.63 2.81
N GLY A 239 -2.98 2.49 3.03
CA GLY A 239 -4.43 2.35 3.00
C GLY A 239 -5.08 2.63 4.35
N ALA A 240 -5.87 3.71 4.42
CA ALA A 240 -6.58 4.11 5.63
C ALA A 240 -7.98 3.47 5.83
N SER A 241 -8.50 2.75 4.82
CA SER A 241 -9.78 2.03 4.94
C SER A 241 -9.70 0.87 5.94
N LYS A 242 -10.84 0.32 6.40
CA LYS A 242 -10.85 -0.85 7.29
C LYS A 242 -10.04 -2.02 6.73
N SER A 243 -10.24 -2.39 5.46
CA SER A 243 -9.44 -3.43 4.80
C SER A 243 -7.97 -3.04 4.66
N GLY A 244 -7.69 -1.76 4.45
CA GLY A 244 -6.33 -1.21 4.43
C GLY A 244 -5.61 -1.35 5.77
N ILE A 245 -6.30 -1.06 6.88
CA ILE A 245 -5.79 -1.18 8.25
C ILE A 245 -5.51 -2.65 8.58
N GLU A 246 -6.42 -3.57 8.26
CA GLU A 246 -6.18 -5.01 8.47
C GLU A 246 -5.02 -5.53 7.62
N PHE A 247 -4.97 -5.14 6.34
CA PHE A 247 -3.86 -5.50 5.46
C PHE A 247 -2.52 -4.96 5.97
N ALA A 248 -2.50 -3.71 6.43
CA ALA A 248 -1.32 -3.08 7.02
C ALA A 248 -0.88 -3.79 8.31
N GLY A 249 -1.83 -4.12 9.20
CA GLY A 249 -1.57 -4.89 10.41
C GLY A 249 -0.90 -6.23 10.10
N LYS A 250 -1.34 -6.94 9.05
CA LYS A 250 -0.74 -8.22 8.63
C LYS A 250 0.65 -8.05 8.01
N HIS A 251 0.84 -7.08 7.11
CA HIS A 251 2.01 -7.06 6.20
C HIS A 251 3.00 -5.89 6.36
N ALA A 252 2.58 -4.75 6.89
CA ALA A 252 3.41 -3.54 6.82
C ALA A 252 4.52 -3.52 7.88
N GLU A 253 5.68 -3.01 7.52
CA GLU A 253 6.78 -2.59 8.39
C GLU A 253 6.84 -1.05 8.50
N GLY A 254 6.41 -0.35 7.45
CA GLY A 254 6.27 1.09 7.38
C GLY A 254 4.88 1.51 6.89
N ILE A 255 4.38 2.65 7.37
CA ILE A 255 3.10 3.23 6.96
C ILE A 255 3.34 4.64 6.47
N TYR A 256 2.92 4.93 5.24
CA TYR A 256 2.68 6.30 4.81
C TYR A 256 1.22 6.65 5.12
N THR A 257 0.98 7.84 5.68
CA THR A 257 -0.38 8.27 5.97
C THR A 257 -0.51 9.78 5.87
N ASP A 258 -1.60 10.24 5.27
CA ASP A 258 -1.96 11.65 5.18
C ASP A 258 -3.23 11.87 6.02
N VAL A 259 -3.00 12.24 7.29
CA VAL A 259 -4.06 12.48 8.28
C VAL A 259 -3.86 13.87 8.85
N SER A 260 -4.94 14.62 8.94
CA SER A 260 -4.89 16.08 9.07
C SER A 260 -4.91 16.60 10.50
N THR A 261 -5.20 15.76 11.50
CA THR A 261 -5.23 16.15 12.92
C THR A 261 -4.51 15.13 13.81
N VAL A 262 -4.02 15.60 14.96
CA VAL A 262 -3.40 14.78 15.99
C VAL A 262 -4.34 13.65 16.44
N ASP A 263 -5.60 13.97 16.76
CA ASP A 263 -6.56 12.98 17.26
C ASP A 263 -6.89 11.90 16.23
N ALA A 264 -7.06 12.28 14.96
CA ALA A 264 -7.28 11.33 13.89
C ALA A 264 -6.05 10.45 13.67
N MET A 265 -4.85 11.05 13.75
CA MET A 265 -3.59 10.32 13.59
C MET A 265 -3.39 9.31 14.71
N LEU A 266 -3.61 9.71 15.97
CA LEU A 266 -3.54 8.83 17.13
C LEU A 266 -4.56 7.68 17.06
N SER A 267 -5.77 7.96 16.57
CA SER A 267 -6.80 6.94 16.36
C SER A 267 -6.38 5.93 15.30
N TYR A 268 -5.79 6.42 14.21
CA TYR A 268 -5.28 5.58 13.12
C TYR A 268 -4.10 4.71 13.54
N THR A 269 -3.08 5.27 14.22
CA THR A 269 -1.93 4.49 14.70
C THR A 269 -2.37 3.38 15.65
N LYS A 270 -3.28 3.67 16.60
CA LYS A 270 -3.87 2.67 17.50
C LYS A 270 -4.59 1.56 16.73
N ALA A 271 -5.39 1.91 15.72
CA ALA A 271 -6.13 0.92 14.93
C ALA A 271 -5.21 -0.05 14.19
N VAL A 272 -4.16 0.47 13.52
CA VAL A 272 -3.18 -0.36 12.79
C VAL A 272 -2.35 -1.21 13.75
N ARG A 273 -1.88 -0.65 14.88
CA ARG A 273 -1.18 -1.41 15.91
C ARG A 273 -2.04 -2.53 16.50
N ALA A 274 -3.33 -2.28 16.71
CA ALA A 274 -4.27 -3.31 17.15
C ALA A 274 -4.49 -4.40 16.08
N ALA A 275 -4.52 -4.04 14.80
CA ALA A 275 -4.58 -5.02 13.71
C ALA A 275 -3.31 -5.88 13.65
N ALA A 276 -2.14 -5.30 13.89
CA ALA A 276 -0.88 -6.05 13.99
C ALA A 276 -0.93 -7.08 15.13
N ALA A 277 -1.38 -6.66 16.32
CA ALA A 277 -1.55 -7.57 17.47
C ALA A 277 -2.50 -8.73 17.16
N ARG A 278 -3.64 -8.48 16.49
CA ARG A 278 -4.58 -9.53 16.06
C ARG A 278 -3.95 -10.54 15.10
N ASN A 279 -2.96 -10.13 14.32
CA ASN A 279 -2.20 -10.99 13.41
C ASN A 279 -0.95 -11.61 14.09
N GLY A 280 -0.84 -11.58 15.42
CA GLY A 280 0.30 -12.16 16.15
C GLY A 280 1.61 -11.40 16.00
N ARG A 281 1.58 -10.20 15.43
CA ARG A 281 2.76 -9.35 15.23
C ARG A 281 2.99 -8.43 16.42
N ASP A 282 4.25 -8.08 16.65
CA ASP A 282 4.60 -7.01 17.57
C ASP A 282 4.09 -5.68 17.00
N PRO A 283 3.15 -4.98 17.68
CA PRO A 283 2.64 -3.71 17.21
C PRO A 283 3.73 -2.65 17.00
N SER A 284 4.86 -2.75 17.73
CA SER A 284 5.99 -1.82 17.65
C SER A 284 6.85 -1.96 16.39
N SER A 285 6.71 -3.08 15.67
CA SER A 285 7.41 -3.37 14.42
C SER A 285 6.94 -2.53 13.23
N ILE A 286 5.78 -1.86 13.36
CA ILE A 286 5.23 -0.96 12.35
C ILE A 286 5.65 0.48 12.66
N LYS A 287 6.34 1.11 11.70
CA LYS A 287 6.79 2.50 11.74
C LYS A 287 5.81 3.40 10.99
N PHE A 288 5.41 4.53 11.58
CA PHE A 288 4.45 5.45 10.95
C PHE A 288 5.12 6.74 10.48
N PHE A 289 4.87 7.12 9.24
CA PHE A 289 5.38 8.32 8.59
C PHE A 289 4.21 9.20 8.13
N ALA A 290 3.96 10.28 8.87
CA ALA A 290 2.89 11.21 8.56
C ALA A 290 3.30 12.15 7.41
N ALA A 291 2.38 12.42 6.48
CA ALA A 291 2.57 13.45 5.46
C ALA A 291 2.70 14.83 6.11
N ILE A 292 3.65 15.63 5.65
CA ILE A 292 3.79 17.04 6.03
C ILE A 292 4.36 17.82 4.84
N MET A 293 3.91 19.05 4.66
CA MET A 293 4.36 19.92 3.57
C MET A 293 4.80 21.27 4.14
N PRO A 294 5.95 21.36 4.83
CA PRO A 294 6.34 22.59 5.52
C PRO A 294 6.83 23.66 4.54
N ILE A 295 6.66 24.93 4.91
CA ILE A 295 7.29 26.06 4.24
C ILE A 295 8.22 26.74 5.24
N ILE A 296 9.51 26.60 5.01
CA ILE A 296 10.55 26.98 5.99
C ILE A 296 11.30 28.20 5.47
N GLY A 297 11.45 29.21 6.31
CA GLY A 297 12.31 30.38 6.04
C GLY A 297 13.26 30.62 7.22
N ARG A 298 14.35 31.34 7.01
CA ARG A 298 15.27 31.71 8.11
C ARG A 298 14.58 32.66 9.09
N THR A 299 13.65 33.47 8.60
CA THR A 299 12.74 34.29 9.40
C THR A 299 11.28 33.95 9.09
N VAL A 300 10.36 34.43 9.93
CA VAL A 300 8.92 34.27 9.71
C VAL A 300 8.49 34.97 8.43
N GLU A 301 9.05 36.15 8.15
CA GLU A 301 8.76 36.94 6.95
C GLU A 301 9.20 36.22 5.69
N GLU A 302 10.37 35.57 5.70
CA GLU A 302 10.83 34.75 4.57
C GLU A 302 9.89 33.56 4.33
N ALA A 303 9.50 32.85 5.38
CA ALA A 303 8.58 31.72 5.28
C ALA A 303 7.21 32.15 4.75
N GLN A 304 6.69 33.28 5.24
CA GLN A 304 5.43 33.85 4.78
C GLN A 304 5.51 34.33 3.33
N ALA A 305 6.62 34.94 2.92
CA ALA A 305 6.83 35.34 1.54
C ALA A 305 6.84 34.13 0.58
N LYS A 306 7.49 33.01 0.99
CA LYS A 306 7.44 31.74 0.24
C LYS A 306 6.00 31.21 0.14
N TYR A 307 5.24 31.23 1.23
CA TYR A 307 3.83 30.82 1.24
C TYR A 307 2.98 31.69 0.30
N ASP A 308 3.05 33.01 0.41
CA ASP A 308 2.26 33.95 -0.40
C ASP A 308 2.61 33.83 -1.89
N TYR A 309 3.88 33.62 -2.20
CA TYR A 309 4.35 33.39 -3.57
C TYR A 309 3.77 32.09 -4.13
N ALA A 310 3.85 31.00 -3.37
CA ALA A 310 3.32 29.71 -3.80
C ALA A 310 1.79 29.74 -3.95
N LEU A 311 1.08 30.46 -3.07
CA LEU A 311 -0.36 30.64 -3.15
C LEU A 311 -0.80 31.35 -4.45
N LYS A 312 -0.03 32.33 -4.93
CA LYS A 312 -0.29 33.02 -6.21
C LYS A 312 -0.16 32.07 -7.42
N ASN A 313 0.64 31.01 -7.29
CA ASN A 313 0.94 30.10 -8.40
C ASN A 313 -0.03 28.92 -8.52
N ILE A 314 -0.91 28.68 -7.55
CA ILE A 314 -1.79 27.50 -7.56
C ILE A 314 -2.62 27.39 -8.85
N SER A 315 -2.93 26.16 -9.26
CA SER A 315 -3.79 25.90 -10.41
C SER A 315 -5.14 25.34 -9.98
N VAL A 316 -6.12 26.21 -9.69
CA VAL A 316 -7.46 25.82 -9.24
C VAL A 316 -8.06 24.68 -10.06
N GLN A 317 -7.99 24.77 -11.39
CA GLN A 317 -8.51 23.73 -12.29
C GLN A 317 -7.74 22.41 -12.16
N GLY A 318 -6.42 22.46 -11.99
CA GLY A 318 -5.61 21.27 -11.69
C GLY A 318 -5.99 20.63 -10.35
N GLY A 319 -6.26 21.43 -9.32
CA GLY A 319 -6.78 20.94 -8.04
C GLY A 319 -8.18 20.34 -8.13
N LEU A 320 -9.07 20.92 -8.94
CA LEU A 320 -10.38 20.34 -9.23
C LEU A 320 -10.26 19.00 -9.97
N ALA A 321 -9.30 18.87 -10.89
CA ALA A 321 -9.04 17.62 -11.59
C ALA A 321 -8.57 16.50 -10.64
N LYS A 322 -7.67 16.82 -9.70
CA LYS A 322 -7.29 15.91 -8.62
C LYS A 322 -8.49 15.50 -7.77
N PHE A 323 -9.26 16.49 -7.30
CA PHE A 323 -10.42 16.26 -6.46
C PHE A 323 -11.43 15.31 -7.13
N SER A 324 -11.74 15.61 -8.39
CA SER A 324 -12.67 14.81 -9.19
C SER A 324 -12.19 13.37 -9.36
N SER A 325 -10.87 13.18 -9.48
CA SER A 325 -10.28 11.85 -9.64
C SER A 325 -10.27 11.03 -8.34
N TYR A 326 -10.12 11.69 -7.19
CA TYR A 326 -10.17 11.01 -5.88
C TYR A 326 -11.60 10.63 -5.49
N THR A 327 -12.58 11.41 -5.91
CA THR A 327 -14.00 11.23 -5.54
C THR A 327 -14.85 10.54 -6.61
N ASN A 328 -14.35 10.47 -7.86
CA ASN A 328 -15.13 10.11 -9.06
C ASN A 328 -16.33 11.04 -9.34
N VAL A 329 -16.33 12.26 -8.78
CA VAL A 329 -17.34 13.29 -9.04
C VAL A 329 -16.77 14.30 -10.01
N ASP A 330 -17.45 14.59 -11.12
CA ASP A 330 -17.02 15.64 -12.04
C ASP A 330 -17.39 17.04 -11.50
N MET A 331 -16.38 17.75 -11.00
CA MET A 331 -16.58 19.09 -10.43
C MET A 331 -16.95 20.17 -11.46
N SER A 332 -16.85 19.89 -12.76
CA SER A 332 -17.24 20.86 -13.81
C SER A 332 -18.74 21.13 -13.85
N GLN A 333 -19.52 20.26 -13.20
CA GLN A 333 -20.98 20.38 -13.06
C GLN A 333 -21.40 21.48 -12.08
N PHE A 334 -20.46 22.02 -11.29
CA PHE A 334 -20.71 23.06 -10.30
C PHE A 334 -20.11 24.40 -10.74
N PRO A 335 -20.86 25.51 -10.70
CA PRO A 335 -20.31 26.82 -11.04
C PRO A 335 -19.16 27.22 -10.08
N LEU A 336 -18.04 27.67 -10.64
CA LEU A 336 -16.76 27.80 -9.93
C LEU A 336 -16.82 28.69 -8.67
N ASP A 337 -17.63 29.74 -8.72
CA ASP A 337 -17.74 30.78 -7.69
C ASP A 337 -19.05 30.72 -6.90
N GLU A 338 -19.95 29.79 -7.24
CA GLU A 338 -21.19 29.62 -6.50
C GLU A 338 -20.98 28.71 -5.28
N PRO A 339 -21.59 29.05 -4.13
CA PRO A 339 -21.64 28.15 -2.99
C PRO A 339 -22.24 26.79 -3.34
N PHE A 340 -21.67 25.71 -2.80
CA PHE A 340 -22.31 24.40 -2.87
C PHE A 340 -23.69 24.44 -2.21
N ASN A 341 -24.72 24.06 -2.96
CA ASN A 341 -26.05 23.82 -2.41
C ASN A 341 -26.19 22.35 -1.99
N PHE A 342 -26.23 22.11 -0.68
CA PHE A 342 -26.41 20.77 -0.11
C PHE A 342 -27.87 20.37 0.07
N GLU A 343 -28.82 21.26 -0.25
CA GLU A 343 -30.26 21.02 -0.16
C GLU A 343 -30.80 20.65 -1.56
N GLY A 344 -30.92 19.35 -1.87
CA GLY A 344 -31.54 18.90 -3.13
C GLY A 344 -31.18 17.49 -3.60
N LYS A 345 -31.85 17.01 -4.66
CA LYS A 345 -31.66 15.66 -5.29
C LYS A 345 -30.30 15.48 -5.97
N THR A 346 -29.51 16.54 -6.14
CA THR A 346 -28.12 16.55 -6.63
C THR A 346 -27.09 16.43 -5.52
N ALA A 347 -27.52 16.32 -4.25
CA ALA A 347 -26.63 16.00 -3.14
C ALA A 347 -26.13 14.56 -3.31
N ASP A 348 -25.10 14.39 -4.13
CA ASP A 348 -24.30 13.18 -4.07
C ASP A 348 -23.74 13.11 -2.64
N ASN A 349 -24.16 12.09 -1.89
CA ASN A 349 -23.72 11.85 -0.51
C ASN A 349 -22.18 11.87 -0.40
N THR A 350 -21.50 11.57 -1.50
CA THR A 350 -20.04 11.64 -1.67
C THR A 350 -19.51 13.07 -1.51
N ILE A 351 -20.09 14.06 -2.19
CA ILE A 351 -19.65 15.47 -2.13
C ILE A 351 -19.92 16.04 -0.74
N THR A 352 -21.11 15.74 -0.19
CA THR A 352 -21.51 16.22 1.14
C THR A 352 -20.59 15.64 2.22
N GLY A 353 -20.27 14.34 2.16
CA GLY A 353 -19.34 13.69 3.09
C GLY A 353 -17.92 14.26 3.00
N VAL A 354 -17.44 14.48 1.77
CA VAL A 354 -16.09 15.01 1.55
C VAL A 354 -15.98 16.48 1.97
N ILE A 355 -16.97 17.31 1.68
CA ILE A 355 -16.99 18.70 2.14
C ILE A 355 -17.21 18.79 3.66
N ASN A 356 -18.01 17.90 4.26
CA ASN A 356 -18.13 17.85 5.72
C ASN A 356 -16.79 17.49 6.38
N ASN A 357 -16.03 16.57 5.80
CA ASN A 357 -14.65 16.32 6.24
C ASN A 357 -13.80 17.59 6.07
N PHE A 358 -13.86 18.30 4.95
CA PHE A 358 -13.09 19.54 4.78
C PHE A 358 -13.50 20.69 5.70
N LYS A 359 -14.79 20.80 6.03
CA LYS A 359 -15.29 21.75 7.02
C LYS A 359 -14.60 21.54 8.36
N THR A 360 -14.38 20.30 8.79
CA THR A 360 -13.64 20.04 10.04
C THR A 360 -12.20 20.59 10.06
N TYR A 361 -11.62 20.90 8.90
CA TYR A 361 -10.27 21.44 8.76
C TYR A 361 -10.23 22.95 8.48
N SER A 362 -11.36 23.57 8.15
CA SER A 362 -11.41 25.02 7.97
C SER A 362 -11.54 25.71 9.32
N LYS A 363 -10.60 26.64 9.60
CA LYS A 363 -10.72 27.52 10.78
C LYS A 363 -11.94 28.44 10.70
N ASP A 364 -12.46 28.66 9.50
CA ASP A 364 -13.64 29.49 9.27
C ASP A 364 -14.79 28.66 8.69
N MET A 365 -15.64 28.20 9.60
CA MET A 365 -16.87 27.46 9.29
C MET A 365 -18.00 28.37 8.79
N SER A 366 -17.82 29.69 8.83
CA SER A 366 -18.85 30.67 8.48
C SER A 366 -18.85 31.05 6.99
N GLU A 367 -17.74 30.83 6.30
CA GLU A 367 -17.64 31.10 4.87
C GLU A 367 -18.26 29.98 4.01
N ALA A 368 -19.03 30.40 3.00
CA ALA A 368 -19.56 29.51 2.00
C ALA A 368 -18.44 28.80 1.21
N TRP A 369 -18.56 27.47 1.05
CA TRP A 369 -17.62 26.69 0.23
C TRP A 369 -17.99 26.75 -1.24
N THR A 370 -17.02 27.10 -2.10
CA THR A 370 -17.15 27.11 -3.57
C THR A 370 -16.18 26.11 -4.20
N PRO A 371 -16.42 25.65 -5.44
CA PRO A 371 -15.44 24.86 -6.17
C PRO A 371 -14.07 25.55 -6.30
N ARG A 372 -14.00 26.89 -6.39
CA ARG A 372 -12.72 27.61 -6.40
C ARG A 372 -11.89 27.37 -5.15
N LYS A 373 -12.51 27.48 -3.96
CA LYS A 373 -11.85 27.26 -2.68
C LYS A 373 -11.35 25.82 -2.56
N LEU A 374 -12.19 24.87 -2.98
CA LEU A 374 -11.84 23.45 -3.03
C LEU A 374 -10.67 23.17 -3.97
N GLY A 375 -10.73 23.66 -5.21
CA GLY A 375 -9.66 23.51 -6.19
C GLY A 375 -8.35 24.16 -5.73
N GLY A 376 -8.42 25.34 -5.11
CA GLY A 376 -7.25 25.99 -4.53
C GLY A 376 -6.60 25.16 -3.43
N MET A 377 -7.39 24.63 -2.50
CA MET A 377 -6.91 23.77 -1.41
C MET A 377 -6.25 22.49 -1.95
N LEU A 378 -6.89 21.76 -2.88
CA LEU A 378 -6.33 20.53 -3.46
C LEU A 378 -5.10 20.77 -4.35
N SER A 379 -4.97 21.99 -4.89
CA SER A 379 -3.76 22.42 -5.59
C SER A 379 -2.60 22.68 -4.64
N PHE A 380 -2.84 22.77 -3.34
CA PHE A 380 -1.87 23.23 -2.37
C PHE A 380 -1.80 22.31 -1.16
N GLY A 381 -1.62 21.01 -1.43
CA GLY A 381 -1.46 19.98 -0.39
C GLY A 381 -2.76 19.41 0.17
N GLY A 382 -3.92 19.89 -0.25
CA GLY A 382 -5.21 19.37 0.22
C GLY A 382 -5.37 19.59 1.72
N THR A 383 -5.40 18.49 2.48
CA THR A 383 -5.52 18.50 3.94
C THR A 383 -4.23 18.06 4.65
N THR A 384 -3.13 17.91 3.92
CA THR A 384 -1.82 17.64 4.51
C THR A 384 -1.40 18.83 5.38
N PRO A 385 -0.91 18.59 6.62
CA PRO A 385 -0.41 19.65 7.47
C PRO A 385 0.72 20.48 6.82
N MET A 386 0.60 21.80 6.89
CA MET A 386 1.51 22.78 6.27
C MET A 386 1.95 23.84 7.29
N PRO A 387 2.89 23.53 8.20
CA PRO A 387 3.44 24.56 9.06
C PRO A 387 4.29 25.53 8.22
N VAL A 388 4.07 26.84 8.44
CA VAL A 388 4.81 27.93 7.80
C VAL A 388 5.58 28.67 8.89
N GLY A 389 6.91 28.76 8.77
CA GLY A 389 7.69 29.50 9.75
C GLY A 389 9.18 29.22 9.74
N THR A 390 9.83 29.55 10.86
CA THR A 390 11.25 29.27 11.08
C THR A 390 11.49 27.77 11.33
N PRO A 391 12.74 27.28 11.25
CA PRO A 391 13.05 25.89 11.55
C PRO A 391 12.59 25.48 12.95
N SER A 392 12.72 26.38 13.93
CA SER A 392 12.24 26.14 15.30
C SER A 392 10.73 25.93 15.35
N MET A 393 9.95 26.78 14.68
CA MET A 393 8.48 26.66 14.67
C MET A 393 8.01 25.37 14.00
N VAL A 394 8.65 24.99 12.89
CA VAL A 394 8.34 23.73 12.18
C VAL A 394 8.76 22.52 13.03
N ALA A 395 9.92 22.59 13.68
CA ALA A 395 10.36 21.55 14.62
C ALA A 395 9.40 21.42 15.83
N ASP A 396 8.91 22.53 16.40
CA ASP A 396 7.91 22.51 17.48
C ASP A 396 6.62 21.81 17.04
N PHE A 397 6.15 22.10 15.82
CA PHE A 397 5.00 21.42 15.22
C PHE A 397 5.24 19.92 15.08
N MET A 398 6.38 19.52 14.53
CA MET A 398 6.72 18.11 14.30
C MET A 398 6.92 17.36 15.62
N GLU A 399 7.55 17.97 16.61
CA GLU A 399 7.76 17.39 17.94
C GLU A 399 6.43 17.12 18.65
N LYS A 400 5.48 18.07 18.56
CA LYS A 400 4.12 17.85 19.07
C LYS A 400 3.46 16.64 18.42
N TRP A 401 3.45 16.57 17.09
CA TRP A 401 2.87 15.43 16.38
C TRP A 401 3.56 14.11 16.73
N PHE A 402 4.89 14.11 16.77
CA PHE A 402 5.70 12.94 17.09
C PHE A 402 5.41 12.39 18.50
N THR A 403 5.24 13.28 19.47
CA THR A 403 5.00 12.90 20.87
C THR A 403 3.55 12.55 21.17
N GLU A 404 2.58 13.21 20.53
CA GLU A 404 1.15 13.04 20.82
C GLU A 404 0.48 11.92 19.99
N THR A 405 1.03 11.53 18.83
CA THR A 405 0.36 10.60 17.89
C THR A 405 1.00 9.22 17.76
N ASP A 406 2.13 8.99 18.45
CA ASP A 406 2.93 7.77 18.37
C ASP A 406 3.42 7.42 16.94
N ILE A 407 3.74 8.44 16.16
CA ILE A 407 4.42 8.28 14.86
C ILE A 407 5.94 8.14 15.02
N ASP A 408 6.60 7.60 14.00
CA ASP A 408 8.04 7.37 13.96
C ASP A 408 8.77 8.41 13.09
N GLY A 409 8.02 9.17 12.30
CA GLY A 409 8.62 10.10 11.36
C GLY A 409 7.63 10.80 10.45
N PHE A 410 8.17 11.43 9.42
CA PHE A 410 7.42 12.21 8.46
C PHE A 410 7.83 11.94 7.01
N ASN A 411 6.86 11.92 6.12
CA ASN A 411 7.06 12.02 4.67
C ASN A 411 6.98 13.50 4.28
N MET A 412 8.13 14.08 3.94
CA MET A 412 8.30 15.50 3.61
C MET A 412 7.90 15.76 2.16
N ALA A 413 6.68 16.24 1.95
CA ALA A 413 6.23 16.74 0.66
C ALA A 413 6.85 18.12 0.36
N TYR A 414 6.97 18.45 -0.93
CA TYR A 414 7.54 19.70 -1.39
C TYR A 414 6.47 20.65 -1.94
N VAL A 415 6.67 21.95 -1.73
CA VAL A 415 5.89 23.01 -2.39
C VAL A 415 6.60 23.47 -3.65
N SER A 416 7.87 23.87 -3.50
CA SER A 416 8.75 24.30 -4.58
C SER A 416 9.85 23.27 -4.82
N ASN A 417 10.26 23.11 -6.07
CA ASN A 417 11.38 22.27 -6.44
C ASN A 417 12.50 23.13 -7.06
N PRO A 418 13.74 23.11 -6.54
CA PRO A 418 14.29 22.23 -5.49
C PRO A 418 14.12 22.74 -4.06
N GLY A 419 13.76 24.01 -3.88
CA GLY A 419 13.97 24.75 -2.63
C GLY A 419 13.37 24.12 -1.38
N SER A 420 12.22 23.44 -1.46
CA SER A 420 11.62 22.80 -0.28
C SER A 420 12.49 21.67 0.29
N PHE A 421 13.14 20.86 -0.56
CA PHE A 421 14.03 19.80 -0.07
C PHE A 421 15.34 20.38 0.49
N GLU A 422 15.83 21.46 -0.10
CA GLU A 422 17.02 22.17 0.38
C GLU A 422 16.75 22.79 1.75
N ASP A 423 15.63 23.48 1.92
CA ASP A 423 15.22 24.06 3.20
C ASP A 423 15.09 23.01 4.31
N VAL A 424 14.57 21.81 3.99
CA VAL A 424 14.52 20.71 4.96
C VAL A 424 15.93 20.32 5.41
N VAL A 425 16.88 20.14 4.50
CA VAL A 425 18.23 19.67 4.84
C VAL A 425 19.10 20.75 5.45
N GLU A 426 18.98 21.99 4.99
CA GLU A 426 19.85 23.09 5.40
C GLU A 426 19.35 23.82 6.65
N LEU A 427 18.03 23.82 6.88
CA LEU A 427 17.43 24.60 7.96
C LEU A 427 16.80 23.70 9.03
N LEU A 428 15.96 22.73 8.64
CA LEU A 428 15.19 21.92 9.58
C LEU A 428 15.99 20.77 10.20
N VAL A 429 16.73 19.99 9.40
CA VAL A 429 17.54 18.87 9.90
C VAL A 429 18.52 19.29 11.01
N PRO A 430 19.30 20.39 10.87
CA PRO A 430 20.18 20.86 11.95
C PRO A 430 19.43 21.21 13.23
N GLU A 431 18.24 21.80 13.13
CA GLU A 431 17.41 22.14 14.29
C GLU A 431 16.88 20.88 14.99
N LEU A 432 16.40 19.88 14.24
CA LEU A 432 15.96 18.59 14.79
C LEU A 432 17.11 17.82 15.44
N GLN A 433 18.30 17.85 14.85
CA GLN A 433 19.51 17.23 15.41
C GLN A 433 19.97 17.93 16.70
N LYS A 434 19.96 19.27 16.72
CA LYS A 434 20.27 20.07 17.92
C LYS A 434 19.35 19.74 19.10
N ARG A 435 18.09 19.42 18.83
CA ARG A 435 17.09 18.96 19.83
C ARG A 435 17.22 17.49 20.21
N GLY A 436 18.10 16.74 19.54
CA GLY A 436 18.21 15.29 19.67
C GLY A 436 16.90 14.58 19.33
N LEU A 437 16.13 15.13 18.37
CA LEU A 437 14.93 14.50 17.82
C LEU A 437 15.26 13.64 16.61
N MET A 438 16.26 14.03 15.83
CA MET A 438 16.75 13.29 14.68
C MET A 438 18.20 12.84 14.91
N TRP A 439 18.59 11.73 14.30
CA TRP A 439 19.96 11.25 14.35
C TRP A 439 20.93 12.21 13.63
N THR A 440 22.19 12.20 14.05
CA THR A 440 23.29 12.86 13.34
C THR A 440 23.99 11.93 12.36
N GLU A 441 23.92 10.62 12.59
CA GLU A 441 24.40 9.57 11.71
C GLU A 441 23.38 8.44 11.63
N TYR A 442 23.36 7.71 10.51
CA TYR A 442 22.48 6.56 10.36
C TYR A 442 22.75 5.50 11.44
N PRO A 443 21.72 4.79 11.94
CA PRO A 443 21.91 3.69 12.90
C PRO A 443 22.89 2.62 12.42
N VAL A 444 22.87 2.31 11.12
CA VAL A 444 23.82 1.42 10.46
C VAL A 444 24.28 2.07 9.15
N PRO A 445 25.37 2.86 9.17
CA PRO A 445 25.92 3.47 7.96
C PRO A 445 26.28 2.41 6.91
N GLY A 446 25.72 2.53 5.70
CA GLY A 446 25.87 1.52 4.64
C GLY A 446 25.13 0.19 4.87
N GLY A 447 24.32 0.10 5.92
CA GLY A 447 23.48 -1.06 6.22
C GLY A 447 22.20 -1.11 5.37
N THR A 448 21.42 -2.15 5.57
CA THR A 448 20.13 -2.33 4.88
C THR A 448 19.10 -1.30 5.35
N PHE A 449 18.05 -1.11 4.56
CA PHE A 449 16.96 -0.21 4.93
C PHE A 449 16.24 -0.71 6.18
N ARG A 450 15.97 -2.03 6.27
CA ARG A 450 15.33 -2.63 7.45
C ARG A 450 16.08 -2.33 8.75
N GLU A 451 17.40 -2.49 8.76
CA GLU A 451 18.22 -2.18 9.94
C GLU A 451 18.10 -0.71 10.36
N ASN A 452 18.11 0.21 9.39
CA ASN A 452 18.06 1.65 9.65
C ASN A 452 16.66 2.11 10.08
N VAL A 453 15.60 1.68 9.38
CA VAL A 453 14.22 2.09 9.67
C VAL A 453 13.73 1.53 11.00
N GLN A 454 14.18 0.32 11.37
CA GLN A 454 13.86 -0.29 12.66
C GLN A 454 14.82 0.13 13.78
N CYS A 455 15.88 0.89 13.47
CA CYS A 455 16.98 1.20 14.38
C CYS A 455 17.54 -0.07 15.06
N ALA A 456 17.71 -1.15 14.28
CA ALA A 456 18.03 -2.49 14.78
C ALA A 456 19.21 -3.10 13.99
N PRO A 457 20.47 -2.80 14.39
CA PRO A 457 21.64 -3.34 13.72
C PRO A 457 21.65 -4.87 13.65
N GLY A 458 22.02 -5.43 12.50
CA GLY A 458 22.04 -6.86 12.23
C GLY A 458 20.68 -7.49 11.97
N LYS A 459 19.58 -6.72 11.97
CA LYS A 459 18.23 -7.18 11.63
C LYS A 459 17.87 -6.83 10.19
N CYS A 460 18.57 -7.44 9.24
CA CYS A 460 18.35 -7.24 7.81
C CYS A 460 17.12 -8.01 7.25
N PHE A 461 16.69 -9.09 7.91
CA PHE A 461 15.54 -9.90 7.48
C PHE A 461 14.27 -9.58 8.27
N LEU A 462 13.12 -9.96 7.69
CA LEU A 462 11.81 -9.86 8.36
C LEU A 462 11.81 -10.58 9.72
N PRO A 463 11.09 -10.03 10.72
CA PRO A 463 11.00 -10.66 12.04
C PRO A 463 10.24 -12.00 11.96
N ALA A 464 10.53 -12.90 12.90
CA ALA A 464 10.01 -14.26 12.89
C ALA A 464 8.47 -14.35 12.94
N ASN A 465 7.80 -13.34 13.51
CA ASN A 465 6.34 -13.25 13.57
C ASN A 465 5.71 -12.56 12.34
N HIS A 466 6.50 -12.19 11.34
CA HIS A 466 5.96 -11.68 10.09
C HIS A 466 5.37 -12.84 9.27
N PRO A 467 4.21 -12.67 8.59
CA PRO A 467 3.59 -13.75 7.79
C PRO A 467 4.51 -14.32 6.71
N ALA A 468 5.46 -13.52 6.23
CA ALA A 468 6.47 -13.97 5.27
C ALA A 468 7.46 -15.03 5.85
N LYS A 469 7.48 -15.27 7.17
CA LYS A 469 8.41 -16.22 7.81
C LYS A 469 7.82 -17.60 8.10
N SER A 470 6.54 -17.84 7.80
CA SER A 470 5.90 -19.16 7.87
C SER A 470 6.27 -20.05 6.69
N LYS A 471 7.58 -20.28 6.50
CA LYS A 471 8.15 -20.97 5.33
C LYS A 471 7.44 -22.31 5.05
N PHE A 472 6.95 -22.52 3.83
CA PHE A 472 6.19 -23.71 3.39
C PHE A 472 4.88 -24.03 4.13
N GLU A 473 4.64 -23.45 5.30
CA GLU A 473 3.44 -23.65 6.12
C GLU A 473 2.38 -22.55 5.89
N ARG A 474 2.68 -21.56 5.05
CA ARG A 474 1.71 -20.52 4.65
C ARG A 474 0.52 -21.16 3.93
N PRO A 475 -0.69 -21.18 4.53
CA PRO A 475 -1.89 -21.53 3.79
C PRO A 475 -2.16 -20.41 2.77
N ASN A 476 -2.82 -20.74 1.66
CA ASN A 476 -3.29 -19.67 0.77
C ASN A 476 -4.27 -18.79 1.55
N TYR A 477 -4.17 -17.46 1.47
CA TYR A 477 -5.09 -16.54 2.16
C TYR A 477 -6.58 -16.92 2.03
N LEU A 478 -7.01 -17.45 0.88
CA LEU A 478 -8.42 -17.85 0.69
C LEU A 478 -8.78 -19.18 1.36
N GLU A 479 -7.81 -20.04 1.67
CA GLU A 479 -8.02 -21.20 2.52
C GLU A 479 -8.19 -20.75 3.97
N GLU A 480 -7.39 -19.78 4.43
CA GLU A 480 -7.57 -19.15 5.75
C GLU A 480 -8.94 -18.46 5.85
N GLU A 481 -9.32 -17.68 4.83
CA GLU A 481 -10.60 -16.96 4.82
C GLU A 481 -11.78 -17.92 4.79
N ARG A 482 -11.72 -18.99 3.99
CA ARG A 482 -12.76 -20.03 3.97
C ARG A 482 -12.89 -20.75 5.30
N ALA A 483 -11.77 -21.14 5.91
CA ALA A 483 -11.77 -21.76 7.24
C ALA A 483 -12.32 -20.82 8.31
N ALA A 484 -11.99 -19.53 8.25
CA ALA A 484 -12.53 -18.52 9.17
C ALA A 484 -14.04 -18.29 8.98
N GLU A 485 -14.52 -18.22 7.74
CA GLU A 485 -15.95 -18.11 7.45
C GLU A 485 -16.73 -19.35 7.90
N GLU A 486 -16.18 -20.54 7.70
CA GLU A 486 -16.77 -21.80 8.15
C GLU A 486 -16.82 -21.88 9.68
N LYS A 487 -15.72 -21.53 10.36
CA LYS A 487 -15.68 -21.42 11.82
C LYS A 487 -16.74 -20.46 12.34
N LYS A 488 -16.86 -19.27 11.73
CA LYS A 488 -17.87 -18.28 12.14
C LYS A 488 -19.30 -18.75 11.90
N LYS A 489 -19.55 -19.50 10.82
CA LYS A 489 -20.86 -20.16 10.58
C LYS A 489 -21.16 -21.20 11.65
N LEU A 490 -20.17 -22.02 12.02
CA LEU A 490 -20.31 -23.02 13.07
C LEU A 490 -20.56 -22.38 14.44
N GLU A 491 -19.85 -21.30 14.77
CA GLU A 491 -20.07 -20.52 16.00
C GLU A 491 -21.47 -19.90 16.02
N ALA A 492 -21.92 -19.27 14.94
CA ALA A 492 -23.27 -18.72 14.84
C ALA A 492 -24.36 -19.80 14.91
N GLN A 493 -24.09 -20.99 14.36
CA GLN A 493 -24.98 -22.14 14.45
C GLN A 493 -25.01 -22.71 15.87
N ALA A 494 -23.87 -22.76 16.56
CA ALA A 494 -23.79 -23.16 17.97
C ALA A 494 -24.55 -22.17 18.87
N GLU A 495 -24.38 -20.86 18.70
CA GLU A 495 -25.15 -19.84 19.43
C GLU A 495 -26.66 -19.95 19.18
N LYS A 496 -27.04 -20.31 17.95
CA LYS A 496 -28.46 -20.53 17.59
C LYS A 496 -29.01 -21.78 18.26
N LEU A 497 -28.25 -22.89 18.26
CA LEU A 497 -28.62 -24.13 18.94
C LEU A 497 -28.69 -23.96 20.46
N GLU A 498 -27.80 -23.18 21.07
CA GLU A 498 -27.81 -22.86 22.50
C GLU A 498 -29.02 -21.99 22.89
N LYS A 499 -29.43 -21.06 22.02
CA LYS A 499 -30.68 -20.29 22.18
C LYS A 499 -31.92 -21.16 21.99
N GLU A 500 -31.89 -22.12 21.08
CA GLU A 500 -32.99 -23.06 20.87
C GLU A 500 -33.10 -24.09 22.02
N SER A 501 -31.99 -24.58 22.57
CA SER A 501 -31.99 -25.48 23.72
C SER A 501 -32.47 -24.78 24.99
N THR A 502 -32.07 -23.53 25.24
CA THR A 502 -32.59 -22.74 26.37
C THR A 502 -34.09 -22.40 26.23
N VAL A 503 -34.61 -22.26 25.01
CA VAL A 503 -36.06 -22.13 24.78
C VAL A 503 -36.79 -23.46 25.00
N THR A 504 -36.15 -24.58 24.69
CA THR A 504 -36.73 -25.93 24.87
C THR A 504 -36.76 -26.32 26.35
N GLU A 505 -35.70 -26.05 27.11
CA GLU A 505 -35.67 -26.21 28.58
C GLU A 505 -36.73 -25.35 29.28
N ASN A 506 -36.90 -24.09 28.86
CA ASN A 506 -37.97 -23.22 29.37
C ASN A 506 -39.39 -23.69 28.99
N ASN A 507 -39.53 -24.45 27.91
CA ASN A 507 -40.81 -25.05 27.50
C ASN A 507 -41.07 -26.39 28.20
N GLU A 508 -40.04 -27.18 28.49
CA GLU A 508 -40.15 -28.39 29.32
C GLU A 508 -40.46 -28.04 30.78
N GLU A 509 -39.87 -26.98 31.34
CA GLU A 509 -40.25 -26.45 32.66
C GLU A 509 -41.69 -25.91 32.70
N LYS A 510 -42.20 -25.38 31.59
CA LYS A 510 -43.62 -24.99 31.48
C LYS A 510 -44.55 -26.19 31.26
N SER A 511 -44.10 -27.22 30.55
CA SER A 511 -44.87 -28.45 30.34
C SER A 511 -45.01 -29.24 31.64
N SER A 512 -43.97 -29.32 32.46
CA SER A 512 -44.03 -29.96 33.79
C SER A 512 -44.95 -29.18 34.74
N ALA A 513 -44.96 -27.84 34.68
CA ALA A 513 -45.89 -27.01 35.42
C ALA A 513 -47.36 -27.15 34.96
N VAL A 514 -47.59 -27.46 33.68
CA VAL A 514 -48.93 -27.75 33.14
C VAL A 514 -49.39 -29.17 33.49
N GLU A 515 -48.50 -30.18 33.48
CA GLU A 515 -48.82 -31.53 33.96
C GLU A 515 -49.13 -31.55 35.47
N GLU A 516 -48.44 -30.73 36.27
CA GLU A 516 -48.73 -30.56 37.69
C GLU A 516 -50.10 -29.89 37.93
N GLN A 517 -50.50 -28.94 37.07
CA GLN A 517 -51.82 -28.31 37.08
C GLN A 517 -52.95 -29.22 36.56
N VAL A 518 -52.68 -30.11 35.59
CA VAL A 518 -53.65 -31.10 35.08
C VAL A 518 -53.86 -32.24 36.09
N SER A 519 -52.83 -32.63 36.86
CA SER A 519 -53.02 -33.58 37.97
C SER A 519 -53.86 -32.99 39.13
N ALA A 520 -53.76 -31.67 39.35
CA ALA A 520 -54.54 -30.96 40.37
C ALA A 520 -56.01 -30.70 39.95
N ALA A 521 -56.32 -30.71 38.64
CA ALA A 521 -57.66 -30.49 38.13
C ALA A 521 -58.54 -31.75 38.06
N THR A 522 -57.97 -32.96 38.25
CA THR A 522 -58.71 -34.23 38.13
C THR A 522 -59.12 -34.83 39.49
N THR A 523 -58.99 -34.07 40.59
CA THR A 523 -59.42 -34.49 41.94
C THR A 523 -60.44 -33.52 42.54
N LYS A 524 -61.54 -33.23 41.82
CA LYS A 524 -62.79 -32.69 42.39
C LYS A 524 -63.92 -32.63 41.36
N GLN A 525 -64.41 -33.79 40.94
CA GLN A 525 -65.84 -33.94 40.63
C GLN A 525 -66.24 -35.40 40.88
N THR A 526 -66.76 -35.60 42.08
CA THR A 526 -67.52 -36.75 42.53
C THR A 526 -68.90 -36.77 41.90
N GLN A 527 -69.42 -38.01 41.73
CA GLN A 527 -70.84 -38.40 41.67
C GLN A 527 -71.52 -38.08 40.32
N ASP A 528 -71.89 -39.06 39.49
CA ASP A 528 -72.93 -40.06 39.75
C ASP A 528 -72.94 -41.17 38.68
N GLY A 529 -73.36 -42.37 39.12
CA GLY A 529 -74.21 -43.32 38.40
C GLY A 529 -73.74 -44.02 37.12
N GLU A 530 -73.59 -45.36 37.21
CA GLU A 530 -74.14 -46.40 36.29
C GLU A 530 -73.74 -46.34 34.79
N GLU A 531 -73.46 -47.40 34.04
CA GLU A 531 -73.43 -48.85 34.17
C GLU A 531 -72.81 -49.35 32.84
N ALA A 532 -72.24 -50.56 32.85
CA ALA A 532 -72.18 -51.50 31.73
C ALA A 532 -71.33 -51.21 30.44
N ALA A 533 -70.34 -52.10 30.29
CA ALA A 533 -70.16 -53.01 29.13
C ALA A 533 -69.10 -52.73 28.04
N SER A 534 -68.09 -53.62 28.07
CA SER A 534 -67.47 -54.36 26.95
C SER A 534 -66.70 -53.62 25.83
N LEU A 535 -65.38 -53.79 25.89
CA LEU A 535 -64.45 -54.01 24.77
C LEU A 535 -64.91 -55.23 23.91
N PRO A 536 -64.62 -55.32 22.59
CA PRO A 536 -63.26 -55.65 22.13
C PRO A 536 -62.85 -55.16 20.71
N GLU A 537 -61.53 -55.29 20.41
CA GLU A 537 -60.91 -55.76 19.14
C GLU A 537 -61.13 -54.95 17.82
N LEU A 538 -60.31 -54.92 16.76
CA LEU A 538 -59.17 -55.68 16.19
C LEU A 538 -58.56 -54.82 15.04
N VAL A 539 -57.25 -55.01 14.78
CA VAL A 539 -56.59 -55.23 13.46
C VAL A 539 -56.32 -54.07 12.48
N SER A 540 -55.15 -54.24 11.83
CA SER A 540 -54.46 -53.62 10.68
C SER A 540 -55.31 -53.60 9.37
N PRO A 541 -54.84 -53.33 8.11
CA PRO A 541 -53.50 -53.54 7.50
C PRO A 541 -53.03 -52.69 6.26
N VAL A 542 -51.81 -53.02 5.74
CA VAL A 542 -51.40 -53.25 4.31
C VAL A 542 -51.26 -52.07 3.31
N SER A 543 -50.04 -51.83 2.78
CA SER A 543 -49.45 -52.08 1.41
C SER A 543 -49.73 -50.96 0.38
N GLU A 544 -49.00 -50.68 -0.72
CA GLU A 544 -48.06 -51.41 -1.60
C GLU A 544 -47.34 -50.42 -2.56
N THR A 545 -46.25 -50.89 -3.21
CA THR A 545 -45.40 -50.33 -4.31
C THR A 545 -46.12 -50.24 -5.69
N PRO A 546 -45.60 -49.60 -6.79
CA PRO A 546 -44.44 -50.03 -7.66
C PRO A 546 -43.58 -48.89 -8.33
N THR A 547 -42.25 -49.01 -8.64
CA THR A 547 -41.50 -49.53 -9.85
C THR A 547 -41.93 -48.97 -11.24
N LEU A 548 -41.13 -48.69 -12.31
CA LEU A 548 -39.70 -48.79 -12.73
C LEU A 548 -39.54 -48.18 -14.18
N LEU A 549 -38.29 -48.16 -14.72
CA LEU A 549 -37.79 -48.02 -16.14
C LEU A 549 -37.41 -46.59 -16.60
N ALA A 550 -36.17 -46.20 -16.97
CA ALA A 550 -34.98 -46.74 -17.68
C ALA A 550 -35.07 -46.69 -19.23
N GLU A 551 -34.17 -45.93 -19.89
CA GLU A 551 -33.37 -46.29 -21.07
C GLU A 551 -32.43 -45.15 -21.58
N GLU A 552 -31.21 -45.53 -21.94
CA GLU A 552 -30.13 -44.85 -22.72
C GLU A 552 -29.79 -45.85 -23.88
N PRO A 553 -28.81 -45.69 -24.82
CA PRO A 553 -27.94 -44.58 -25.26
C PRO A 553 -27.71 -44.49 -26.83
N GLU A 554 -26.87 -43.56 -27.33
CA GLU A 554 -25.71 -43.78 -28.26
C GLU A 554 -25.27 -42.59 -29.15
N ARG A 555 -23.93 -42.37 -29.15
CA ARG A 555 -22.94 -42.02 -30.22
C ARG A 555 -23.17 -40.90 -31.26
N MET A 556 -22.14 -40.03 -31.39
CA MET A 556 -21.55 -39.71 -32.71
C MET A 556 -20.06 -39.27 -32.63
N LYS A 557 -19.22 -39.87 -33.49
CA LYS A 557 -17.85 -39.49 -33.88
C LYS A 557 -17.85 -39.35 -35.42
N VAL A 558 -17.03 -38.42 -35.97
CA VAL A 558 -16.05 -38.60 -37.10
C VAL A 558 -15.82 -37.30 -37.94
N LYS A 559 -14.54 -36.84 -37.89
CA LYS A 559 -13.55 -36.27 -38.86
C LYS A 559 -13.91 -35.50 -40.16
N SER A 560 -13.12 -34.45 -40.45
CA SER A 560 -12.04 -34.34 -41.50
C SER A 560 -11.42 -32.91 -41.48
N GLU A 561 -10.11 -32.68 -41.26
CA GLU A 561 -8.93 -32.67 -42.18
C GLU A 561 -8.86 -31.53 -43.22
N ALA A 562 -7.84 -30.65 -43.09
CA ALA A 562 -7.12 -29.97 -44.19
C ALA A 562 -5.78 -29.39 -43.69
N GLU A 563 -4.71 -29.70 -44.42
CA GLU A 563 -3.29 -29.41 -44.16
C GLU A 563 -2.79 -28.11 -44.84
N SER A 564 -1.63 -27.61 -44.38
CA SER A 564 -0.45 -27.19 -45.18
C SER A 564 0.02 -25.71 -45.14
N LYS A 565 1.33 -25.57 -44.79
CA LYS A 565 2.33 -24.50 -45.07
C LYS A 565 2.21 -23.21 -44.23
N VAL A 566 3.27 -22.70 -43.58
CA VAL A 566 4.62 -22.35 -44.10
C VAL A 566 5.70 -22.52 -43.00
N ALA A 567 6.90 -22.85 -43.48
CA ALA A 567 8.12 -23.18 -42.75
C ALA A 567 8.96 -21.97 -42.33
N GLU A 568 9.81 -22.23 -41.32
CA GLU A 568 11.22 -21.79 -41.14
C GLU A 568 11.65 -20.36 -41.50
N GLN A 569 12.16 -19.65 -40.48
CA GLN A 569 13.45 -18.97 -40.56
C GLN A 569 14.05 -18.83 -39.15
N LEU A 570 14.86 -19.80 -38.77
CA LEU A 570 15.83 -19.66 -37.67
C LEU A 570 17.10 -19.07 -38.29
N VAL A 571 17.42 -17.82 -37.96
CA VAL A 571 18.73 -17.24 -38.27
C VAL A 571 19.71 -17.71 -37.21
N VAL A 572 20.61 -18.59 -37.64
CA VAL A 572 21.84 -18.94 -36.93
C VAL A 572 22.78 -17.74 -37.01
N LEU A 573 23.07 -17.10 -35.87
CA LEU A 573 24.25 -16.27 -35.71
C LEU A 573 25.18 -16.99 -34.74
N SER A 574 26.12 -17.73 -35.32
CA SER A 574 27.38 -18.14 -34.69
C SER A 574 28.43 -17.12 -35.13
N VAL A 575 29.02 -16.40 -34.17
CA VAL A 575 30.43 -15.96 -34.21
C VAL A 575 30.92 -15.76 -32.76
N ASP A 576 31.72 -16.74 -32.33
CA ASP A 576 33.01 -16.63 -31.62
C ASP A 576 33.24 -15.61 -30.50
N THR A 577 33.45 -16.18 -29.31
CA THR A 577 34.55 -15.95 -28.36
C THR A 577 35.29 -14.60 -28.39
N LEU A 578 35.21 -13.85 -27.28
CA LEU A 578 36.28 -12.94 -26.86
C LEU A 578 36.65 -13.18 -25.38
N PRO A 579 37.95 -13.07 -25.01
CA PRO A 579 38.48 -13.56 -23.74
C PRO A 579 38.43 -12.53 -22.61
N GLN A 580 38.56 -13.06 -21.40
CA GLN A 580 38.67 -12.36 -20.13
C GLN A 580 39.91 -11.46 -19.98
N ASN A 581 39.76 -10.48 -19.06
CA ASN A 581 40.77 -9.66 -18.37
C ASN A 581 41.44 -8.50 -19.11
N ASN A 582 41.17 -7.25 -18.68
CA ASN A 582 42.11 -6.54 -17.80
C ASN A 582 41.58 -5.21 -17.25
N GLU A 583 42.08 -4.92 -16.05
CA GLU A 583 41.97 -3.69 -15.26
C GLU A 583 42.28 -2.42 -16.07
N TYR A 584 41.57 -1.32 -15.78
CA TYR A 584 42.07 0.02 -16.07
C TYR A 584 41.88 0.96 -14.88
N LYS A 585 43.03 1.39 -14.34
CA LYS A 585 43.19 2.55 -13.48
C LYS A 585 42.94 3.83 -14.28
N ALA A 586 42.39 4.83 -13.58
CA ALA A 586 42.21 6.19 -14.04
C ALA A 586 43.55 6.94 -14.14
N GLU A 587 43.74 7.73 -15.20
CA GLU A 587 44.32 9.09 -15.13
C GLU A 587 44.17 9.86 -16.46
N GLU A 588 43.80 11.13 -16.31
CA GLU A 588 43.94 12.33 -17.15
C GLU A 588 43.86 12.27 -18.69
N LEU A 589 42.99 13.12 -19.26
CA LEU A 589 43.35 14.02 -20.37
C LEU A 589 42.40 15.22 -20.50
N LYS A 590 43.01 16.41 -20.49
CA LYS A 590 42.42 17.73 -20.78
C LYS A 590 42.16 17.91 -22.28
N LYS A 591 41.10 18.67 -22.57
CA LYS A 591 40.90 19.61 -23.69
C LYS A 591 41.21 19.14 -25.12
N THR A 592 40.14 19.02 -25.92
CA THR A 592 40.03 19.68 -27.23
C THR A 592 38.57 19.74 -27.68
N GLU A 593 38.07 20.95 -27.91
CA GLU A 593 36.90 21.23 -28.74
C GLU A 593 37.23 20.85 -30.20
N THR A 594 36.25 20.36 -30.97
CA THR A 594 35.83 20.84 -32.32
C THR A 594 34.98 19.76 -33.03
N GLU A 595 33.85 20.24 -33.59
CA GLU A 595 33.01 19.68 -34.69
C GLU A 595 32.30 18.31 -34.54
N VAL A 596 30.97 18.38 -34.40
CA VAL A 596 30.04 17.28 -34.64
C VAL A 596 29.54 17.38 -36.09
N GLN A 597 29.96 16.44 -36.94
CA GLN A 597 29.32 16.15 -38.21
C GLN A 597 28.09 15.25 -38.00
N VAL A 598 26.98 15.65 -38.58
CA VAL A 598 25.70 14.92 -38.59
C VAL A 598 25.74 13.86 -39.69
N LEU A 599 25.52 12.59 -39.34
CA LEU A 599 25.24 11.49 -40.29
C LEU A 599 23.74 11.11 -40.20
N PRO A 600 23.08 10.83 -41.33
CA PRO A 600 21.64 10.56 -41.37
C PRO A 600 21.31 9.10 -41.05
N VAL A 601 20.23 8.90 -40.30
CA VAL A 601 19.62 7.60 -39.99
C VAL A 601 18.79 7.14 -41.18
N VAL A 602 19.10 5.95 -41.71
CA VAL A 602 18.28 5.23 -42.70
C VAL A 602 17.19 4.46 -41.95
N VAL A 603 15.94 4.75 -42.30
CA VAL A 603 14.74 4.02 -41.84
C VAL A 603 14.51 2.85 -42.79
N ALA A 604 14.47 1.63 -42.26
CA ALA A 604 13.99 0.45 -42.99
C ALA A 604 12.49 0.27 -42.73
N THR A 605 11.76 0.14 -43.84
CA THR A 605 10.30 -0.05 -43.98
C THR A 605 9.81 -1.40 -43.52
#